data_AF-A0A7Y2Z7M4-F1
#
_entry.id   AF-A0A7Y2Z7M4-F1
#
_cell.length_a   1.000
_cell.length_b   1.000
_cell.length_c   1.000
_cell.angle_alpha   90.00
_cell.angle_beta   90.00
_cell.angle_gamma   90.00
#
_symmetry.space_group_name_H-M   'P 1'
#
loop_
_entity.id
_entity.type
_entity.pdbx_description
1 polymer ?
#
loop_
_entity_poly.entity_id
_entity_poly.type
_entity_poly.pdbx_seq_one_letter_code
_entity_poly.pdbx_strand_id
1 'polypeptide(L)' 'MQVGLIAAAHQQLADSEEARIKMVKAVEIFGLSDLCIATDARYIRHLAVSDRLAPFMDHPGSIEHFPTGSFWIPER' A
#
# COMPACT_ATOMS: atom_id res chain seq x y z
N MET A 1 2.36 -9.39 -18.39
CA MET A 1 3.34 -8.33 -18.73
C MET A 1 3.04 -6.98 -18.10
N GLN A 2 1.79 -6.50 -18.01
CA GLN A 2 1.47 -5.19 -17.41
C GLN A 2 1.76 -5.07 -15.90
N VAL A 3 1.54 -6.13 -15.11
CA VAL A 3 1.74 -6.11 -13.65
C VAL A 3 3.20 -5.81 -13.27
N GLY A 4 4.17 -6.39 -14.01
CA GLY A 4 5.60 -6.13 -13.78
C GLY A 4 6.04 -4.70 -14.12
N LEU A 5 5.43 -4.09 -15.14
CA LEU A 5 5.69 -2.70 -15.53
C LEU A 5 5.18 -1.72 -14.48
N ILE A 6 3.98 -1.98 -13.94
CA ILE A 6 3.39 -1.20 -12.85
C ILE A 6 4.25 -1.34 -11.59
N ALA A 7 4.64 -2.57 -11.21
CA ALA A 7 5.50 -2.81 -10.05
C ALA A 7 6.86 -2.10 -10.16
N ALA A 8 7.51 -2.13 -11.32
CA ALA A 8 8.78 -1.43 -11.55
C ALA A 8 8.64 0.10 -11.48
N ALA A 9 7.55 0.66 -12.03
CA ALA A 9 7.25 2.08 -11.92
C ALA A 9 6.98 2.49 -10.47
N HIS A 10 6.30 1.65 -9.68
CA HIS A 10 6.11 1.88 -8.25
C HIS A 10 7.41 1.79 -7.46
N GLN A 11 8.30 0.84 -7.76
CA GLN A 11 9.63 0.78 -7.12
C GLN A 11 10.44 2.04 -7.43
N GLN A 12 10.46 2.51 -8.68
CA GLN A 12 11.15 3.76 -9.03
C GLN A 12 10.57 4.98 -8.30
N LEU A 13 9.25 5.04 -8.12
CA LEU A 13 8.60 6.10 -7.34
C LEU A 13 8.88 5.98 -5.84
N ALA A 14 8.94 4.76 -5.31
CA ALA A 14 9.29 4.51 -3.91
C ALA A 14 10.77 4.86 -3.61
N ASP A 15 11.67 4.57 -4.55
CA ASP A 15 13.10 4.88 -4.49
C ASP A 15 13.39 6.35 -4.83
N SER A 16 12.39 7.11 -5.32
CA SER A 16 12.54 8.52 -5.64
C SER A 16 12.55 9.36 -4.36
N GLU A 17 13.71 9.95 -4.08
CA GLU A 17 13.90 10.87 -2.95
C GLU A 17 12.95 12.09 -3.01
N GLU A 18 12.66 12.59 -4.22
CA GLU A 18 11.72 13.69 -4.42
C GLU A 18 10.29 13.29 -4.10
N ALA A 19 9.88 12.08 -4.51
CA ALA A 19 8.58 11.52 -4.15
C ALA A 19 8.48 11.35 -2.63
N ARG A 20 9.55 10.84 -1.99
CA ARG A 20 9.64 10.68 -0.54
C ARG A 20 9.45 12.00 0.21
N ILE A 21 10.13 13.06 -0.20
CA ILE A 21 10.00 14.39 0.41
C ILE A 21 8.58 14.94 0.26
N LYS A 22 7.98 14.80 -0.93
CA LYS A 22 6.58 15.23 -1.16
C LYS A 22 5.60 14.45 -0.28
N MET A 23 5.81 13.15 -0.12
CA MET A 23 4.98 12.29 0.73
C MET A 23 5.06 12.69 2.20
N VAL A 24 6.27 12.91 2.75
CA VAL A 24 6.45 13.36 4.14
C VAL A 24 5.70 14.67 4.38
N LYS A 25 5.85 15.65 3.48
CA LYS A 25 5.12 16.92 3.58
C LYS A 25 3.60 16.74 3.52
N ALA A 26 3.08 15.83 2.70
CA ALA A 26 1.65 15.58 2.61
C ALA A 26 1.11 15.02 3.94
N VAL A 27 1.81 14.06 4.54
CA VAL A 27 1.46 13.49 5.85
C VAL A 27 1.40 14.58 6.91
N GLU A 28 2.40 15.47 6.96
CA GLU A 28 2.44 16.59 7.91
C GLU A 28 1.31 17.60 7.68
N ILE A 29 1.07 18.04 6.43
CA ILE A 29 0.07 19.06 6.08
C ILE A 29 -1.34 18.60 6.43
N PHE A 30 -1.64 17.33 6.17
CA PHE A 30 -2.98 16.78 6.40
C PHE A 30 -3.14 16.16 7.80
N GLY A 31 -2.10 16.17 8.64
CA GLY A 31 -2.14 15.58 9.97
C GLY A 31 -2.43 14.07 9.94
N LEU A 32 -1.96 13.38 8.89
CA LEU A 32 -2.14 11.93 8.77
C LEU A 32 -1.16 11.24 9.72
N SER A 33 -1.58 10.14 10.33
CA SER A 33 -0.68 9.28 11.11
C SER A 33 0.44 8.73 10.22
N ASP A 34 0.12 8.46 8.96
CA ASP A 34 0.95 7.86 7.94
C ASP A 34 0.27 7.95 6.56
N LEU A 35 0.97 7.57 5.50
CA LEU A 35 0.47 7.68 4.13
C LEU A 35 -0.38 6.47 3.74
N CYS A 36 -1.54 6.74 3.12
CA CYS A 36 -2.31 5.74 2.40
C CYS A 36 -1.70 5.47 1.02
N ILE A 37 -1.11 4.29 0.85
CA ILE A 37 -0.44 3.86 -0.38
C ILE A 37 -1.45 3.31 -1.40
N ALA A 38 -2.52 2.68 -0.92
CA ALA A 38 -3.74 2.48 -1.72
C ALA A 38 -4.98 2.38 -0.84
N THR A 39 -6.13 2.69 -1.40
CA THR A 39 -7.41 2.76 -0.67
C THR A 39 -8.18 1.44 -0.63
N ASP A 40 -7.78 0.47 -1.45
CA ASP A 40 -8.50 -0.77 -1.69
C ASP A 40 -7.97 -1.92 -0.79
N ALA A 41 -6.72 -2.35 -0.93
CA ALA A 41 -6.14 -3.36 -0.03
C ALA A 41 -5.76 -2.77 1.34
N ARG A 42 -6.01 -3.53 2.41
CA ARG A 42 -5.96 -3.02 3.80
C ARG A 42 -4.56 -2.77 4.35
N TYR A 43 -3.59 -3.61 4.00
CA TYR A 43 -2.21 -3.56 4.51
C TYR A 43 -1.40 -2.44 3.87
N ILE A 44 -2.01 -1.71 2.93
CA ILE A 44 -1.42 -0.56 2.26
C ILE A 44 -2.26 0.72 2.45
N ARG A 45 -3.31 0.68 3.28
CA ARG A 45 -4.21 1.80 3.52
C ARG A 45 -3.66 2.80 4.53
N HIS A 46 -3.11 2.32 5.62
CA HIS A 46 -2.43 3.11 6.64
C HIS A 46 -1.65 2.09 7.45
N LEU A 47 -0.37 1.88 7.17
CA LEU A 47 0.51 0.95 7.89
C LEU A 47 0.39 1.09 9.42
N ALA A 48 0.16 2.29 9.93
CA ALA A 48 -0.01 2.57 11.36
C ALA A 48 -1.40 2.17 11.92
N VAL A 49 -2.41 2.03 11.05
CA VAL A 49 -3.82 1.83 11.42
C VAL A 49 -4.45 0.61 10.73
N SER A 50 -3.65 -0.20 10.02
CA SER A 50 -4.12 -1.43 9.40
C SER A 50 -4.57 -2.40 10.49
N ASP A 51 -5.85 -2.76 10.45
CA ASP A 51 -6.42 -3.82 11.27
C ASP A 51 -5.64 -5.14 11.08
N ARG A 52 -5.49 -5.94 12.15
CA ARG A 52 -4.74 -7.22 12.11
C ARG A 52 -5.43 -8.36 11.37
N LEU A 53 -6.77 -8.33 11.26
CA LEU A 53 -7.55 -9.36 10.58
C LEU A 53 -8.72 -8.74 9.81
N ALA A 54 -8.84 -9.04 8.52
CA ALA A 54 -9.98 -8.69 7.69
C ALA A 54 -10.70 -9.96 7.30
N PRO A 55 -11.98 -10.09 7.69
CA PRO A 55 -12.86 -11.06 7.08
C PRO A 55 -12.77 -10.95 5.55
N PHE A 56 -12.68 -12.10 4.87
CA PHE A 56 -12.62 -12.24 3.41
C PHE A 56 -11.29 -11.87 2.71
N MET A 57 -10.35 -11.18 3.37
CA MET A 57 -9.01 -10.92 2.80
C MET A 57 -7.93 -11.85 3.38
N ASP A 58 -7.99 -12.15 4.69
CA ASP A 58 -6.91 -12.85 5.40
C ASP A 58 -7.20 -14.33 5.72
N HIS A 59 -8.31 -14.89 5.21
CA HIS A 59 -8.68 -16.30 5.49
C HIS A 59 -7.92 -17.28 4.56
N PRO A 60 -7.54 -18.48 5.03
CA PRO A 60 -6.91 -19.48 4.16
C PRO A 60 -7.80 -19.86 2.97
N GLY A 61 -7.44 -19.41 1.76
CA GLY A 61 -8.24 -19.61 0.54
C GLY A 61 -9.08 -18.40 0.12
N SER A 62 -8.93 -17.24 0.78
CA SER A 62 -9.49 -15.98 0.29
C SER A 62 -8.92 -15.64 -1.08
N ILE A 63 -9.80 -15.14 -1.96
CA ILE A 63 -9.40 -14.52 -3.23
C ILE A 63 -9.53 -13.03 -3.01
N GLU A 64 -8.39 -12.33 -2.90
CA GLU A 64 -8.37 -10.88 -2.83
C GLU A 64 -8.92 -10.29 -4.13
N HIS A 65 -9.91 -9.41 -4.02
CA HIS A 65 -10.54 -8.71 -5.14
C HIS A 65 -9.81 -7.39 -5.49
N PHE A 66 -8.97 -6.90 -4.58
CA PHE A 66 -8.24 -5.66 -4.74
C PHE A 66 -6.94 -5.89 -5.54
N PRO A 67 -6.79 -5.25 -6.72
CA PRO A 67 -5.60 -5.42 -7.57
C PRO A 67 -4.30 -5.10 -6.83
N THR A 68 -4.37 -4.14 -5.91
CA THR A 68 -3.21 -3.70 -5.16
C THR A 68 -2.68 -4.75 -4.18
N GLY A 69 -3.53 -5.69 -3.79
CA GLY A 69 -3.09 -6.78 -2.95
C GLY A 69 -2.03 -7.68 -3.60
N SER A 70 -1.98 -7.70 -4.94
CA SER A 70 -0.95 -8.46 -5.69
C SER A 70 0.43 -7.78 -5.72
N PHE A 71 0.55 -6.51 -5.32
CA PHE A 71 1.83 -5.77 -5.38
C PHE A 71 2.64 -5.86 -4.09
N TRP A 72 2.02 -6.23 -2.95
CA TRP A 72 2.70 -6.33 -1.66
C TRP A 72 2.38 -7.67 -0.99
N ILE A 73 3.42 -8.29 -0.43
CA ILE A 73 3.28 -9.50 0.37
C ILE A 73 2.88 -9.02 1.78
N PRO A 74 1.72 -9.45 2.30
CA PRO A 74 1.32 -9.08 3.66
C PRO A 74 2.35 -9.57 4.67
N GLU A 75 2.62 -8.74 5.67
CA GLU A 75 3.47 -9.11 6.80
C GLU A 75 2.82 -10.26 7.58
N ARG A 76 3.63 -11.21 8.09
CA ARG A 76 3.11 -12.37 8.84
C ARG A 76 2.53 -11.99 10.20
#